data_AF-A0A0C4ELP0-F1
#
_entry.id   AF-A0A0C4ELP0-F1
#
_cell.length_a   1.000
_cell.length_b   1.000
_cell.length_c   1.000
_cell.angle_alpha   90.00
_cell.angle_beta   90.00
_cell.angle_gamma   90.00
#
_symmetry.space_group_name_H-M   'P 1'
#
loop_
_entity.id
_entity.type
_entity.pdbx_description
1 polymer ?
#
loop_
_entity_poly.entity_id
_entity_poly.type
_entity_poly.pdbx_seq_one_letter_code
_entity_poly.pdbx_strand_id
1 'polypeptide(L)'
;MHRDQGRNTYVSIESQSEDYEPRPAELETQTPQTCSSRMTHFFQAALWCLAGGTLVGFAVSVLWWEPVCQPPPAKSSTVAPPQQHSLPMHNYTRSRVYSSTRPLRQPQEECNPFLEKGFLHYNPADPGDNTWRPYSPDCKPSNLFERLKLDLHSKQESFGESAQDEFAWLRNRTVVLIGDSIDRWHNVDFCNVLSWEPGSTEKEPLISANRPTRTYYVGADSPLSPPPWHFHPEDPLKPPEDWPTHEHELFAFQTPIWDAGKINANTTRPRVCEIPKYGFKLVSLFNWGLDPKEGGRLYANISGYFPPAEYTSRIEHILKPILGSLAAESNNTLVTKPDLIEMSSGFWDLRQWAEEDQKIAEARVGRKIEYPSEYGIGFSDLDQERLAWWTERQKRAIRFVSAAFPQPQTPILWRSLHHTQPHHWVGFDRVNQIDQLARYNIERLKREDSSLEPRLRIDEWGALMLGQEHHFRDVMHVRELPGGVLWGDVMLWELRRAVKKRGFTYYDSA
;
A
#
# COMPACT_ATOMS: atom_id res chain seq x y z
N MET A 1 20.18 -19.46 -22.62
CA MET A 1 19.68 -18.93 -23.91
C MET A 1 18.61 -19.87 -24.45
N HIS A 2 17.35 -19.42 -24.49
CA HIS A 2 16.43 -19.66 -25.61
C HIS A 2 15.34 -18.57 -25.51
N ARG A 3 15.13 -17.83 -26.59
CA ARG A 3 14.11 -16.78 -26.73
C ARG A 3 12.87 -17.46 -27.28
N ASP A 4 11.83 -17.62 -26.47
CA ASP A 4 10.55 -18.14 -26.94
C ASP A 4 9.65 -16.96 -27.32
N GLN A 5 9.46 -16.78 -28.63
CA GLN A 5 8.57 -15.77 -29.20
C GLN A 5 7.17 -16.39 -29.29
N GLY A 6 6.32 -16.19 -28.27
CA GLY A 6 4.89 -16.47 -28.42
C GLY A 6 4.12 -16.96 -27.20
N ARG A 7 4.71 -17.11 -26.01
CA ARG A 7 3.97 -17.51 -24.81
C ARG A 7 4.29 -16.61 -23.62
N ASN A 8 3.42 -15.62 -23.39
CA ASN A 8 3.23 -14.98 -22.09
C ASN A 8 2.02 -15.61 -21.41
N THR A 9 2.09 -16.92 -21.15
CA THR A 9 1.15 -17.63 -20.29
C THR A 9 1.93 -18.43 -19.26
N TYR A 10 1.44 -18.33 -18.03
CA TYR A 10 1.98 -18.91 -16.81
C TYR A 10 2.23 -20.41 -16.96
N VAL A 11 3.45 -20.84 -16.66
CA VAL A 11 3.69 -22.21 -16.21
C VAL A 11 3.32 -22.22 -14.74
N SER A 12 2.23 -22.90 -14.40
CA SER A 12 2.04 -23.45 -13.06
C SER A 12 3.28 -24.28 -12.76
N ILE A 13 4.15 -23.77 -11.89
CA ILE A 13 5.11 -24.64 -11.22
C ILE A 13 4.27 -25.34 -10.17
N GLU A 14 3.91 -26.60 -10.44
CA GLU A 14 3.55 -27.53 -9.38
C GLU A 14 4.65 -27.41 -8.32
N SER A 15 4.30 -26.82 -7.17
CA SER A 15 5.10 -27.03 -5.98
C SER A 15 5.11 -28.55 -5.79
N GLN A 16 6.26 -29.18 -5.96
CA GLN A 16 6.46 -30.50 -5.40
C GLN A 16 6.20 -30.34 -3.90
N SER A 17 5.00 -30.75 -3.49
CA SER A 17 4.72 -31.03 -2.10
C SER A 17 5.67 -32.15 -1.75
N GLU A 18 6.73 -31.84 -1.00
CA GLU A 18 7.43 -32.87 -0.25
C GLU A 18 6.37 -33.60 0.58
N ASP A 19 6.30 -34.92 0.38
CA ASP A 19 5.35 -35.82 1.04
C ASP A 19 5.39 -35.63 2.56
N TYR A 20 4.44 -34.87 3.08
CA TYR A 20 4.19 -34.76 4.51
C TYR A 20 3.24 -35.90 4.89
N GLU A 21 3.80 -37.07 5.25
CA GLU A 21 3.03 -38.09 5.96
C GLU A 21 2.75 -37.60 7.39
N PRO A 22 1.48 -37.39 7.79
CA PRO A 22 1.16 -37.04 9.16
C PRO A 22 1.24 -38.29 10.03
N ARG A 23 2.18 -38.34 10.97
CA ARG A 23 2.06 -39.23 12.13
C ARG A 23 0.99 -38.66 13.08
N PRO A 24 0.13 -39.50 13.69
CA PRO A 24 -0.89 -39.04 14.61
C PRO A 24 -0.23 -38.56 15.91
N ALA A 25 -0.43 -37.29 16.25
CA ALA A 25 -0.07 -36.75 17.55
C ALA A 25 -1.10 -37.18 18.59
N GLU A 26 -0.64 -37.92 19.61
CA GLU A 26 -1.38 -38.11 20.85
C GLU A 26 -1.60 -36.75 21.54
N LEU A 27 -2.85 -36.48 21.87
CA LEU A 27 -3.30 -35.22 22.45
C LEU A 27 -3.05 -35.24 23.98
N GLU A 28 -1.84 -34.88 24.41
CA GLU A 28 -1.60 -34.51 25.82
C GLU A 28 -1.86 -33.02 26.02
N THR A 29 -3.02 -32.69 26.59
CA THR A 29 -3.36 -31.35 27.05
C THR A 29 -2.61 -31.03 28.34
N GLN A 30 -1.58 -30.18 28.28
CA GLN A 30 -1.05 -29.48 29.44
C GLN A 30 -1.41 -27.99 29.37
N THR A 31 -2.27 -27.57 30.30
CA THR A 31 -2.63 -26.18 30.59
C THR A 31 -1.49 -25.44 31.31
N PRO A 32 -1.27 -24.14 31.05
CA PRO A 32 -0.27 -23.35 31.77
C PRO A 32 -0.77 -22.88 33.15
N GLN A 33 0.07 -23.09 34.18
CA GLN A 33 0.05 -22.34 35.44
C GLN A 33 0.62 -20.94 35.16
N THR A 34 0.11 -19.81 35.65
CA THR A 34 -0.05 -19.35 37.06
C THR A 34 -0.97 -18.11 37.03
N CYS A 35 -1.91 -17.85 37.95
CA CYS A 35 -1.68 -17.42 39.33
C CYS A 35 -3.03 -17.31 40.10
N SER A 36 -2.99 -17.50 41.43
CA SER A 36 -4.06 -17.28 42.43
C SER A 36 -5.12 -18.39 42.62
N SER A 37 -4.84 -19.30 43.56
CA SER A 37 -5.79 -20.32 44.05
C SER A 37 -5.83 -20.30 45.58
N ARG A 38 -6.94 -19.82 46.14
CA ARG A 38 -7.47 -20.23 47.45
C ARG A 38 -8.84 -19.58 47.69
N MET A 39 -9.87 -20.03 46.97
CA MET A 39 -11.26 -19.98 47.45
C MET A 39 -12.33 -20.69 46.58
N THR A 40 -11.97 -21.29 45.44
CA THR A 40 -12.98 -21.77 44.47
C THR A 40 -13.34 -23.25 44.56
N HIS A 41 -12.54 -24.09 45.23
CA HIS A 41 -12.79 -25.54 45.24
C HIS A 41 -13.94 -26.01 46.15
N PHE A 42 -14.40 -25.18 47.09
CA PHE A 42 -15.53 -25.56 47.95
C PHE A 42 -16.90 -25.28 47.31
N PHE A 43 -16.97 -24.32 46.38
CA PHE A 43 -18.22 -23.94 45.70
C PHE A 43 -18.48 -24.76 44.42
N GLN A 44 -17.43 -25.20 43.71
CA GLN A 44 -17.60 -25.99 42.49
C GLN A 44 -18.05 -27.44 42.75
N ALA A 45 -17.68 -28.05 43.88
CA ALA A 45 -18.16 -29.38 44.25
C ALA A 45 -19.66 -29.39 44.64
N ALA A 46 -20.16 -28.29 45.22
CA ALA A 46 -21.57 -28.15 45.58
C ALA A 46 -22.48 -27.92 44.36
N LEU A 47 -21.99 -27.24 43.31
CA LEU A 47 -22.76 -26.99 42.09
C LEU A 47 -22.93 -28.24 41.21
N TRP A 48 -21.94 -29.15 41.20
CA TRP A 48 -22.02 -30.39 40.42
C TRP A 48 -22.95 -31.45 41.04
N CYS A 49 -23.25 -31.36 42.34
CA CYS A 49 -24.23 -32.24 42.98
C CYS A 49 -25.69 -31.80 42.75
N LEU A 50 -25.93 -30.55 42.32
CA LEU A 50 -27.28 -30.00 42.12
C LEU A 50 -27.71 -29.90 40.64
N ALA A 51 -26.78 -29.95 39.70
CA ALA A 51 -27.09 -29.91 38.25
C ALA A 51 -27.41 -31.30 37.64
N GLY A 52 -27.18 -32.38 38.39
CA GLY A 52 -27.45 -33.76 37.96
C GLY A 52 -28.87 -34.22 38.28
N GLY A 53 -29.89 -33.56 37.76
CA GLY A 53 -31.27 -34.04 37.94
C GLY A 53 -32.34 -33.04 37.50
N THR A 54 -32.86 -33.25 36.29
CA THR A 54 -34.04 -32.62 35.66
C THR A 54 -33.83 -31.32 34.88
N LEU A 55 -34.41 -31.31 33.67
CA LEU A 55 -34.43 -30.26 32.64
C LEU A 55 -35.04 -28.91 33.08
N VAL A 56 -35.47 -28.79 34.34
CA VAL A 56 -36.02 -27.56 34.93
C VAL A 56 -34.89 -26.65 35.46
N GLY A 57 -33.72 -27.19 35.80
CA GLY A 57 -32.58 -26.42 36.33
C GLY A 57 -31.90 -25.48 35.33
N PHE A 58 -32.02 -25.76 34.03
CA PHE A 58 -31.42 -24.92 32.98
C PHE A 58 -32.22 -23.63 32.73
N ALA A 59 -33.55 -23.67 32.94
CA ALA A 59 -34.42 -22.50 32.71
C ALA A 59 -34.33 -21.43 33.81
N VAL A 60 -33.93 -21.80 35.04
CA VAL A 60 -33.76 -20.84 36.14
C VAL A 60 -32.38 -20.16 36.10
N SER A 61 -31.38 -20.81 35.50
CA SER A 61 -30.00 -20.31 35.44
C SER A 61 -29.77 -19.21 34.37
N VAL A 62 -30.68 -19.06 33.40
CA VAL A 62 -30.59 -18.07 32.32
C VAL A 62 -31.33 -16.76 32.66
N LEU A 63 -32.17 -16.74 33.71
CA LEU A 63 -32.94 -15.56 34.09
C LEU A 63 -32.27 -14.65 35.13
N TRP A 64 -31.08 -14.99 35.62
CA TRP A 64 -30.35 -14.24 36.66
C TRP A 64 -28.95 -13.78 36.25
N TRP A 65 -28.76 -13.54 34.95
CA TRP A 65 -27.53 -12.93 34.41
C TRP A 65 -27.77 -11.46 34.06
N GLU A 66 -27.84 -10.59 35.06
CA GLU A 66 -27.61 -9.16 34.86
C GLU A 66 -26.15 -8.81 35.21
N PRO A 67 -25.46 -7.97 34.40
CA PRO A 67 -24.10 -7.55 34.70
C PRO A 67 -24.11 -6.47 35.79
N VAL A 68 -23.71 -6.84 37.00
CA VAL A 68 -23.40 -5.90 38.09
C VAL A 68 -22.03 -5.26 37.82
N CYS A 69 -22.03 -4.16 37.08
CA CYS A 69 -20.95 -3.17 37.11
C CYS A 69 -21.52 -1.87 37.68
N GLN A 70 -21.39 -1.69 39.00
CA GLN A 70 -21.59 -0.37 39.61
C GLN A 70 -20.27 0.42 39.59
N PRO A 71 -20.29 1.72 39.22
CA PRO A 71 -19.15 2.61 39.42
C PRO A 71 -19.03 3.01 40.90
N PRO A 72 -17.82 3.37 41.39
CA PRO A 72 -17.57 3.68 42.79
C PRO A 72 -18.24 5.00 43.23
N PRO A 73 -18.50 5.17 44.55
CA PRO A 73 -19.27 6.30 45.07
C PRO A 73 -18.46 7.61 45.03
N ALA A 74 -19.11 8.66 44.53
CA ALA A 74 -18.63 10.03 44.59
C ALA A 74 -18.59 10.53 46.04
N LYS A 75 -17.44 11.05 46.48
CA LYS A 75 -17.32 11.79 47.74
C LYS A 75 -17.99 13.16 47.60
N SER A 76 -18.85 13.46 48.56
CA SER A 76 -19.58 14.71 48.73
C SER A 76 -18.65 15.89 49.00
N SER A 77 -18.79 16.96 48.22
CA SER A 77 -18.35 18.30 48.61
C SER A 77 -19.52 19.26 48.44
N THR A 78 -19.99 19.72 49.60
CA THR A 78 -20.83 20.87 49.96
C THR A 78 -21.22 21.89 48.87
N VAL A 79 -22.53 22.16 48.85
CA VAL A 79 -23.26 23.19 48.10
C VAL A 79 -23.19 24.57 48.79
N ALA A 80 -23.07 25.64 48.00
CA ALA A 80 -23.54 27.00 48.29
C ALA A 80 -23.80 27.77 46.95
N PRO A 81 -24.66 28.82 46.93
CA PRO A 81 -25.73 29.01 45.94
C PRO A 81 -25.39 29.94 44.74
N PRO A 82 -26.25 30.03 43.70
CA PRO A 82 -25.94 30.76 42.48
C PRO A 82 -26.23 32.26 42.59
N GLN A 83 -25.23 33.09 42.25
CA GLN A 83 -25.42 34.51 41.98
C GLN A 83 -25.69 34.73 40.48
N GLN A 84 -26.87 35.28 40.20
CA GLN A 84 -27.21 35.90 38.92
C GLN A 84 -26.37 37.17 38.73
N HIS A 85 -25.64 37.28 37.63
CA HIS A 85 -25.20 38.57 37.10
C HIS A 85 -25.56 38.71 35.63
N SER A 86 -26.41 39.70 35.41
CA SER A 86 -26.87 40.28 34.15
C SER A 86 -25.77 41.08 33.43
N LEU A 87 -25.66 40.85 32.11
CA LEU A 87 -25.41 41.76 30.96
C LEU A 87 -24.29 42.84 31.06
N PRO A 88 -23.60 43.15 29.94
CA PRO A 88 -24.16 44.14 29.01
C PRO A 88 -24.08 43.77 27.53
N MET A 89 -25.19 44.07 26.84
CA MET A 89 -25.22 44.31 25.40
C MET A 89 -24.26 45.44 25.02
N HIS A 90 -23.44 45.22 23.99
CA HIS A 90 -22.88 46.29 23.21
C HIS A 90 -23.57 46.38 21.85
N ASN A 91 -24.38 47.44 21.75
CA ASN A 91 -24.86 48.02 20.50
C ASN A 91 -23.67 48.53 19.68
N TYR A 92 -23.50 48.01 18.47
CA TYR A 92 -22.88 48.77 17.38
C TYR A 92 -23.81 48.80 16.18
N THR A 93 -24.41 49.97 15.99
CA THR A 93 -25.15 50.39 14.81
C THR A 93 -24.20 50.64 13.62
N ARG A 94 -24.59 50.07 12.47
CA ARG A 94 -24.34 50.51 11.09
C ARG A 94 -22.89 50.70 10.61
N SER A 95 -22.49 49.81 9.70
CA SER A 95 -22.30 50.25 8.30
C SER A 95 -22.60 49.11 7.33
N ARG A 96 -23.69 49.27 6.56
CA ARG A 96 -24.00 48.45 5.39
C ARG A 96 -23.03 48.84 4.28
N VAL A 97 -22.07 47.98 3.98
CA VAL A 97 -21.50 47.90 2.64
C VAL A 97 -22.07 46.64 2.02
N TYR A 98 -22.95 46.82 1.03
CA TYR A 98 -23.38 45.74 0.15
C TYR A 98 -22.16 45.30 -0.68
N SER A 99 -21.37 44.35 -0.17
CA SER A 99 -20.50 43.56 -1.01
C SER A 99 -21.34 42.42 -1.58
N SER A 100 -21.90 42.65 -2.76
CA SER A 100 -22.47 41.63 -3.63
C SER A 100 -21.32 40.76 -4.17
N THR A 101 -20.73 39.94 -3.32
CA THR A 101 -19.96 38.78 -3.75
C THR A 101 -20.78 37.57 -3.37
N ARG A 102 -21.57 37.09 -4.34
CA ARG A 102 -22.07 35.70 -4.29
C ARG A 102 -20.82 34.84 -4.04
N PRO A 103 -20.73 34.08 -2.93
CA PRO A 103 -19.70 33.08 -2.85
C PRO A 103 -19.96 32.14 -4.03
N LEU A 104 -18.99 32.04 -4.94
CA LEU A 104 -18.94 30.93 -5.87
C LEU A 104 -19.07 29.69 -4.99
N ARG A 105 -20.21 29.00 -5.06
CA ARG A 105 -20.41 27.70 -4.44
C ARG A 105 -19.21 26.87 -4.90
N GLN A 106 -18.30 26.56 -3.98
CA GLN A 106 -17.28 25.56 -4.27
C GLN A 106 -18.06 24.32 -4.73
N PRO A 107 -17.74 23.74 -5.90
CA PRO A 107 -18.38 22.52 -6.34
C PRO A 107 -18.27 21.54 -5.18
N GLN A 108 -19.42 21.07 -4.68
CA GLN A 108 -19.45 20.08 -3.62
C GLN A 108 -18.65 18.89 -4.16
N GLU A 109 -17.54 18.55 -3.49
CA GLU A 109 -16.69 17.44 -3.91
C GLU A 109 -17.58 16.19 -3.95
N GLU A 110 -17.59 15.50 -5.09
CA GLU A 110 -18.30 14.23 -5.26
C GLU A 110 -17.92 13.31 -4.09
N CYS A 111 -18.88 12.58 -3.52
CA CYS A 111 -18.59 11.67 -2.43
C CYS A 111 -17.45 10.72 -2.84
N ASN A 112 -16.44 10.58 -1.97
CA ASN A 112 -15.35 9.64 -2.20
C ASN A 112 -15.76 8.26 -1.63
N PRO A 113 -16.10 7.27 -2.47
CA PRO A 113 -16.54 5.97 -1.97
C PRO A 113 -15.48 5.27 -1.14
N PHE A 114 -14.20 5.53 -1.41
CA PHE A 114 -13.07 4.87 -0.74
C PHE A 114 -12.79 5.40 0.67
N LEU A 115 -13.43 6.51 1.06
CA LEU A 115 -13.42 7.02 2.44
C LEU A 115 -14.68 6.64 3.22
N GLU A 116 -15.70 6.12 2.53
CA GLU A 116 -16.94 5.69 3.15
C GLU A 116 -16.85 4.26 3.67
N LYS A 117 -17.56 3.99 4.77
CA LYS A 117 -17.70 2.63 5.29
C LYS A 117 -18.45 1.77 4.27
N GLY A 118 -17.93 0.59 4.00
CA GLY A 118 -18.44 -0.30 2.97
C GLY A 118 -17.86 -1.70 3.08
N PHE A 119 -17.91 -2.42 1.97
CA PHE A 119 -17.29 -3.73 1.82
C PHE A 119 -16.73 -3.89 0.41
N LEU A 120 -15.69 -4.72 0.28
CA LEU A 120 -15.18 -5.10 -1.04
C LEU A 120 -16.08 -6.16 -1.66
N HIS A 121 -16.68 -5.85 -2.80
CA HIS A 121 -17.36 -6.84 -3.61
C HIS A 121 -16.34 -7.62 -4.43
N TYR A 122 -16.42 -8.95 -4.37
CA TYR A 122 -15.61 -9.85 -5.18
C TYR A 122 -16.51 -10.60 -6.18
N ASN A 123 -16.15 -10.51 -7.45
CA ASN A 123 -16.83 -11.19 -8.54
C ASN A 123 -15.80 -11.89 -9.44
N PRO A 124 -15.63 -13.22 -9.34
CA PRO A 124 -14.68 -13.95 -10.18
C PRO A 124 -15.15 -14.13 -11.62
N ALA A 125 -16.44 -13.96 -11.88
CA ALA A 125 -17.04 -14.14 -13.21
C ALA A 125 -17.03 -12.85 -14.04
N ASP A 126 -16.94 -11.69 -13.39
CA ASP A 126 -16.77 -10.41 -14.03
C ASP A 126 -15.56 -9.67 -13.41
N PRO A 127 -14.40 -9.70 -14.07
CA PRO A 127 -13.20 -9.02 -13.61
C PRO A 127 -13.39 -7.50 -13.38
N GLY A 128 -14.35 -6.86 -14.07
CA GLY A 128 -14.64 -5.44 -13.88
C GLY A 128 -15.40 -5.13 -12.58
N ASP A 129 -16.20 -6.08 -12.08
CA ASP A 129 -17.07 -5.90 -10.90
C ASP A 129 -16.39 -6.34 -9.60
N ASN A 130 -15.21 -5.79 -9.33
CA ASN A 130 -14.47 -6.02 -8.07
C ASN A 130 -14.28 -4.67 -7.36
N THR A 131 -15.39 -4.12 -6.86
CA THR A 131 -15.52 -2.72 -6.44
C THR A 131 -15.76 -2.56 -4.94
N TRP A 132 -15.29 -1.45 -4.37
CA TRP A 132 -15.68 -1.05 -3.01
C TRP A 132 -17.10 -0.50 -3.02
N ARG A 133 -17.98 -1.08 -2.20
CA ARG A 133 -19.40 -0.71 -2.12
C ARG A 133 -19.71 -0.03 -0.79
N PRO A 134 -19.86 1.30 -0.76
CA PRO A 134 -20.29 2.01 0.44
C PRO A 134 -21.66 1.53 0.94
N TYR A 135 -21.85 1.51 2.26
CA TYR A 135 -23.17 1.26 2.86
C TYR A 135 -24.11 2.46 2.70
N SER A 136 -23.55 3.66 2.56
CA SER A 136 -24.32 4.89 2.39
C SER A 136 -24.98 4.92 1.00
N PRO A 137 -26.31 5.05 0.90
CA PRO A 137 -27.00 5.12 -0.39
C PRO A 137 -26.69 6.41 -1.17
N ASP A 138 -26.21 7.44 -0.46
CA ASP A 138 -25.85 8.73 -1.04
C ASP A 138 -24.45 8.72 -1.68
N CYS A 139 -23.65 7.69 -1.41
CA CYS A 139 -22.31 7.52 -1.98
C CYS A 139 -22.25 6.28 -2.85
N LYS A 140 -22.25 6.47 -4.17
CA LYS A 140 -22.22 5.35 -5.12
C LYS A 140 -20.81 4.75 -5.20
N PRO A 141 -20.69 3.43 -5.42
CA PRO A 141 -19.42 2.81 -5.80
C PRO A 141 -18.79 3.52 -6.99
N SER A 142 -17.46 3.55 -7.03
CA SER A 142 -16.74 3.89 -8.25
C SER A 142 -16.71 2.64 -9.15
N ASN A 143 -16.94 2.86 -10.45
CA ASN A 143 -16.86 1.85 -11.51
C ASN A 143 -15.97 2.35 -12.66
N LEU A 144 -14.96 3.18 -12.38
CA LEU A 144 -14.09 3.76 -13.41
C LEU A 144 -13.25 2.68 -14.09
N PHE A 145 -12.76 1.70 -13.33
CA PHE A 145 -11.99 0.59 -13.87
C PHE A 145 -12.82 -0.25 -14.86
N GLU A 146 -14.01 -0.68 -14.46
CA GLU A 146 -14.95 -1.43 -15.31
C GLU A 146 -15.28 -0.65 -16.59
N ARG A 147 -15.62 0.64 -16.45
CA ARG A 147 -15.99 1.47 -17.60
C ARG A 147 -14.82 1.72 -18.54
N LEU A 148 -13.59 1.87 -18.01
CA LEU A 148 -12.38 2.00 -18.83
C LEU A 148 -12.12 0.71 -19.59
N LYS A 149 -12.25 -0.45 -18.93
CA LYS A 149 -12.15 -1.76 -19.59
C LYS A 149 -13.16 -1.88 -20.74
N LEU A 150 -14.43 -1.57 -20.50
CA LEU A 150 -15.47 -1.62 -21.53
C LEU A 150 -15.18 -0.68 -22.70
N ASP A 151 -14.72 0.54 -22.42
CA ASP A 151 -14.35 1.51 -23.45
C ASP A 151 -13.16 1.03 -24.31
N LEU A 152 -12.14 0.41 -23.70
CA LEU A 152 -10.96 -0.12 -24.39
C LEU A 152 -11.28 -1.29 -25.33
N HIS A 153 -12.32 -2.07 -24.99
CA HIS A 153 -12.80 -3.20 -25.80
C HIS A 153 -13.94 -2.83 -26.75
N SER A 154 -14.42 -1.59 -26.70
CA SER A 154 -15.46 -1.12 -27.61
C SER A 154 -14.92 -0.97 -29.04
N LYS A 155 -15.75 -1.30 -30.04
CA LYS A 155 -15.42 -1.15 -31.46
C LYS A 155 -15.43 0.30 -31.96
N GLN A 156 -15.63 1.28 -31.08
CA GLN A 156 -15.64 2.69 -31.50
C GLN A 156 -14.23 3.09 -31.94
N GLU A 157 -14.10 3.38 -33.24
CA GLU A 157 -12.88 3.95 -33.82
C GLU A 157 -12.61 5.36 -33.26
N SER A 158 -11.31 5.63 -33.08
CA SER A 158 -10.63 6.93 -33.00
C SER A 158 -11.39 8.13 -32.43
N PHE A 159 -10.80 8.72 -31.38
CA PHE A 159 -10.97 10.10 -30.91
C PHE A 159 -11.90 10.99 -31.75
N GLY A 160 -13.20 10.93 -31.48
CA GLY A 160 -14.09 12.03 -31.83
C GLY A 160 -13.90 13.11 -30.78
N GLU A 161 -13.67 14.36 -31.19
CA GLU A 161 -13.86 15.57 -30.37
C GLU A 161 -15.34 15.79 -30.00
N SER A 162 -16.09 14.72 -29.78
CA SER A 162 -17.43 14.79 -29.25
C SER A 162 -17.34 15.04 -27.74
N ALA A 163 -18.27 15.81 -27.21
CA ALA A 163 -18.45 16.03 -25.78
C ALA A 163 -18.81 14.75 -24.98
N GLN A 164 -18.67 13.56 -25.58
CA GLN A 164 -19.06 12.25 -25.03
C GLN A 164 -17.87 11.32 -24.71
N ASP A 165 -16.60 11.74 -24.91
CA ASP A 165 -15.44 10.94 -24.44
C ASP A 165 -15.31 11.01 -22.92
N GLU A 166 -15.83 9.99 -22.23
CA GLU A 166 -15.80 9.87 -20.77
C GLU A 166 -14.39 9.95 -20.18
N PHE A 167 -13.39 9.43 -20.92
CA PHE A 167 -12.01 9.31 -20.45
C PHE A 167 -11.09 10.35 -21.08
N ALA A 168 -11.62 11.46 -21.61
CA ALA A 168 -10.82 12.57 -22.12
C ALA A 168 -9.81 13.10 -21.07
N TRP A 169 -10.15 13.02 -19.78
CA TRP A 169 -9.27 13.41 -18.67
C TRP A 169 -8.03 12.51 -18.52
N LEU A 170 -8.04 11.29 -19.04
CA LEU A 170 -6.95 10.31 -18.99
C LEU A 170 -5.87 10.57 -20.06
N ARG A 171 -6.17 11.43 -21.04
CA ARG A 171 -5.29 11.70 -22.19
C ARG A 171 -3.94 12.27 -21.77
N ASN A 172 -2.87 11.65 -22.26
CA ASN A 172 -1.47 12.03 -22.04
C ASN A 172 -1.09 12.19 -20.55
N ARG A 173 -1.77 11.44 -19.67
CA ARG A 173 -1.50 11.48 -18.22
C ARG A 173 -0.42 10.49 -17.84
N THR A 174 0.40 10.89 -16.87
CA THR A 174 1.44 10.04 -16.30
C THR A 174 1.21 9.86 -14.81
N VAL A 175 1.19 8.62 -14.36
CA VAL A 175 1.13 8.25 -12.94
C VAL A 175 2.42 7.54 -12.56
N VAL A 176 2.94 7.88 -11.38
CA VAL A 176 4.17 7.26 -10.86
C VAL A 176 3.85 6.55 -9.55
N LEU A 177 4.30 5.29 -9.45
CA LEU A 177 4.26 4.50 -8.22
C LEU A 177 5.66 4.39 -7.66
N ILE A 178 5.84 4.74 -6.40
CA ILE A 178 7.12 4.70 -5.69
C ILE A 178 6.92 3.81 -4.46
N GLY A 179 7.19 2.52 -4.61
CA GLY A 179 6.80 1.53 -3.61
C GLY A 179 7.57 0.24 -3.79
N ASP A 180 7.03 -0.91 -3.43
CA ASP A 180 7.74 -2.18 -3.47
C ASP A 180 7.15 -3.16 -4.50
N SER A 181 7.27 -4.47 -4.25
CA SER A 181 6.73 -5.50 -5.11
C SER A 181 5.20 -5.47 -5.19
N ILE A 182 4.50 -4.89 -4.19
CA ILE A 182 3.05 -4.68 -4.22
C ILE A 182 2.69 -3.68 -5.33
N ASP A 183 3.36 -2.53 -5.36
CA ASP A 183 3.10 -1.47 -6.34
C ASP A 183 3.54 -1.89 -7.76
N ARG A 184 4.57 -2.74 -7.85
CA ARG A 184 4.91 -3.42 -9.12
C ARG A 184 3.77 -4.31 -9.60
N TRP A 185 3.13 -5.07 -8.71
CA TRP A 185 1.98 -5.90 -9.07
C TRP A 185 0.75 -5.04 -9.42
N HIS A 186 0.47 -3.97 -8.68
CA HIS A 186 -0.55 -2.99 -9.05
C HIS A 186 -0.40 -2.50 -10.51
N ASN A 187 0.83 -2.12 -10.90
CA ASN A 187 1.14 -1.72 -12.27
C ASN A 187 0.82 -2.80 -13.31
N VAL A 188 1.25 -4.02 -13.04
CA VAL A 188 1.09 -5.18 -13.93
C VAL A 188 -0.36 -5.59 -14.04
N ASP A 189 -1.06 -5.68 -12.91
CA ASP A 189 -2.43 -6.17 -12.80
C ASP A 189 -3.40 -5.21 -13.44
N PHE A 190 -3.20 -3.91 -13.22
CA PHE A 190 -3.99 -2.87 -13.87
C PHE A 190 -3.96 -3.02 -15.39
N CYS A 191 -2.77 -3.11 -15.98
CA CYS A 191 -2.65 -3.32 -17.42
C CYS A 191 -3.21 -4.67 -17.88
N ASN A 192 -2.92 -5.75 -17.15
CA ASN A 192 -3.32 -7.09 -17.54
C ASN A 192 -4.84 -7.25 -17.53
N VAL A 193 -5.52 -6.84 -16.46
CA VAL A 193 -6.97 -7.00 -16.32
C VAL A 193 -7.73 -6.09 -17.28
N LEU A 194 -7.23 -4.88 -17.57
CA LEU A 194 -7.78 -4.04 -18.65
C LEU A 194 -7.68 -4.73 -20.03
N SER A 195 -6.65 -5.56 -20.23
CA SER A 195 -6.46 -6.35 -21.45
C SER A 195 -7.27 -7.65 -21.51
N TRP A 196 -7.92 -8.07 -20.43
CA TRP A 196 -8.80 -9.25 -20.49
C TRP A 196 -10.06 -8.92 -21.30
N GLU A 197 -10.43 -9.80 -22.24
CA GLU A 197 -11.57 -9.62 -23.13
C GLU A 197 -12.92 -9.74 -22.39
N PRO A 198 -14.03 -9.20 -22.93
CA PRO A 198 -15.37 -9.47 -22.43
C PRO A 198 -15.65 -10.99 -22.32
N GLY A 199 -16.20 -11.42 -21.19
CA GLY A 199 -16.43 -12.84 -20.88
C GLY A 199 -15.26 -13.57 -20.22
N SER A 200 -14.13 -12.90 -19.99
CA SER A 200 -13.03 -13.43 -19.16
C SER A 200 -13.49 -13.67 -17.72
N THR A 201 -12.91 -14.68 -17.07
CA THR A 201 -13.07 -14.92 -15.62
C THR A 201 -11.70 -14.92 -14.94
N GLU A 202 -11.66 -14.90 -13.60
CA GLU A 202 -10.39 -15.04 -12.86
C GLU A 202 -9.62 -16.31 -13.26
N LYS A 203 -10.34 -17.42 -13.45
CA LYS A 203 -9.75 -18.74 -13.76
C LYS A 203 -9.38 -18.88 -15.23
N GLU A 204 -10.14 -18.24 -16.10
CA GLU A 204 -9.98 -18.34 -17.55
C GLU A 204 -9.93 -16.93 -18.15
N PRO A 205 -8.78 -16.22 -17.98
CA PRO A 205 -8.60 -14.91 -18.59
C PRO A 205 -8.44 -15.07 -20.10
N LEU A 206 -9.35 -14.47 -20.86
CA LEU A 206 -9.26 -14.40 -22.32
C LEU A 206 -8.43 -13.18 -22.68
N ILE A 207 -7.34 -13.35 -23.41
CA ILE A 207 -6.48 -12.23 -23.78
C ILE A 207 -6.21 -12.25 -25.27
N SER A 208 -6.67 -11.21 -25.98
CA SER A 208 -6.41 -11.03 -27.41
C SER A 208 -4.93 -10.81 -27.70
N ALA A 209 -4.51 -11.16 -28.92
CA ALA A 209 -3.20 -10.78 -29.44
C ALA A 209 -3.08 -9.26 -29.60
N ASN A 210 -4.19 -8.59 -29.93
CA ASN A 210 -4.28 -7.13 -30.07
C ASN A 210 -4.71 -6.49 -28.74
N ARG A 211 -3.88 -6.65 -27.71
CA ARG A 211 -4.14 -6.10 -26.36
C ARG A 211 -4.31 -4.57 -26.41
N PRO A 212 -5.34 -4.01 -25.74
CA PRO A 212 -5.52 -2.55 -25.68
C PRO A 212 -4.50 -1.84 -24.78
N THR A 213 -3.79 -2.59 -23.93
CA THR A 213 -2.73 -2.07 -23.05
C THR A 213 -1.40 -2.75 -23.31
N ARG A 214 -0.31 -2.11 -22.89
CA ARG A 214 1.05 -2.65 -22.96
C ARG A 214 1.68 -2.61 -21.59
N THR A 215 2.15 -3.74 -21.09
CA THR A 215 2.97 -3.79 -19.88
C THR A 215 4.33 -4.38 -20.22
N TYR A 216 5.39 -3.73 -19.77
CA TYR A 216 6.74 -4.20 -20.00
C TYR A 216 7.69 -3.78 -18.88
N TYR A 217 8.75 -4.54 -18.76
CA TYR A 217 9.84 -4.35 -17.81
C TYR A 217 10.98 -3.59 -18.49
N VAL A 218 11.57 -2.62 -17.80
CA VAL A 218 12.73 -1.88 -18.27
C VAL A 218 13.99 -2.70 -17.96
N GLY A 219 14.34 -3.60 -18.89
CA GLY A 219 15.52 -4.44 -18.81
C GLY A 219 16.82 -3.73 -19.16
N ALA A 220 17.96 -4.40 -18.95
CA ALA A 220 19.28 -3.81 -19.18
C ALA A 220 19.52 -3.37 -20.63
N ASP A 221 19.02 -4.17 -21.57
CA ASP A 221 19.18 -3.91 -22.99
C ASP A 221 18.12 -2.91 -23.52
N SER A 222 17.24 -2.39 -22.65
CA SER A 222 16.24 -1.40 -23.02
C SER A 222 16.88 -0.02 -23.20
N PRO A 223 16.50 0.75 -24.24
CA PRO A 223 16.92 2.15 -24.36
C PRO A 223 16.38 3.03 -23.22
N LEU A 224 15.38 2.53 -22.48
CA LEU A 224 14.83 3.19 -21.29
C LEU A 224 15.64 2.89 -20.02
N SER A 225 16.60 1.96 -20.07
CA SER A 225 17.42 1.60 -18.91
C SER A 225 18.19 2.83 -18.42
N PRO A 226 18.12 3.17 -17.12
CA PRO A 226 19.02 4.17 -16.56
C PRO A 226 20.47 3.65 -16.62
N PRO A 227 21.47 4.55 -16.55
CA PRO A 227 22.87 4.14 -16.41
C PRO A 227 23.08 3.34 -15.12
N PRO A 228 24.09 2.46 -15.07
CA PRO A 228 24.50 1.81 -13.83
C PRO A 228 24.80 2.83 -12.73
N TRP A 229 24.47 2.48 -11.50
CA TRP A 229 24.75 3.30 -10.34
C TRP A 229 25.88 2.69 -9.52
N HIS A 230 26.83 3.53 -9.13
CA HIS A 230 28.01 3.13 -8.37
C HIS A 230 28.08 3.91 -7.05
N PHE A 231 28.43 3.22 -5.97
CA PHE A 231 28.55 3.83 -4.64
C PHE A 231 29.72 4.82 -4.56
N HIS A 232 30.80 4.56 -5.31
CA HIS A 232 31.94 5.46 -5.42
C HIS A 232 32.09 5.93 -6.88
N PRO A 233 32.20 7.26 -7.11
CA PRO A 233 32.12 7.83 -8.45
C PRO A 233 33.30 7.47 -9.37
N GLU A 234 34.47 7.20 -8.79
CA GLU A 234 35.71 6.93 -9.55
C GLU A 234 36.11 5.44 -9.55
N ASP A 235 35.56 4.67 -8.61
CA ASP A 235 35.93 3.27 -8.42
C ASP A 235 34.67 2.43 -8.16
N PRO A 236 34.05 1.87 -9.21
CA PRO A 236 32.81 1.10 -9.08
C PRO A 236 32.90 -0.08 -8.11
N LEU A 237 34.12 -0.60 -7.87
CA LEU A 237 34.35 -1.76 -7.01
C LEU A 237 34.62 -1.39 -5.55
N LYS A 238 34.67 -0.09 -5.23
CA LYS A 238 34.83 0.38 -3.86
C LYS A 238 33.48 0.41 -3.13
N PRO A 239 33.30 -0.39 -2.06
CA PRO A 239 32.07 -0.38 -1.27
C PRO A 239 31.93 0.90 -0.45
N PRO A 240 30.74 1.17 0.11
CA PRO A 240 30.55 2.17 1.15
C PRO A 240 31.52 2.00 2.34
N GLU A 241 31.91 3.11 2.97
CA GLU A 241 32.88 3.09 4.08
C GLU A 241 32.38 2.32 5.32
N ASP A 242 31.06 2.24 5.50
CA ASP A 242 30.40 1.55 6.61
C ASP A 242 30.18 0.05 6.34
N TRP A 243 30.58 -0.47 5.17
CA TRP A 243 30.49 -1.90 4.88
C TRP A 243 31.59 -2.71 5.57
N PRO A 244 31.28 -3.87 6.17
CA PRO A 244 32.27 -4.72 6.81
C PRO A 244 33.38 -5.14 5.84
N THR A 245 34.64 -5.03 6.26
CA THR A 245 35.81 -5.35 5.42
C THR A 245 35.79 -6.76 4.82
N HIS A 246 35.25 -7.73 5.57
CA HIS A 246 35.14 -9.11 5.10
C HIS A 246 34.10 -9.33 3.99
N GLU A 247 33.25 -8.35 3.71
CA GLU A 247 32.26 -8.38 2.62
C GLU A 247 32.71 -7.57 1.38
N HIS A 248 33.88 -6.92 1.43
CA HIS A 248 34.39 -6.11 0.31
C HIS A 248 34.64 -6.96 -0.95
N GLU A 249 35.11 -8.19 -0.79
CA GLU A 249 35.27 -9.14 -1.90
C GLU A 249 33.91 -9.53 -2.51
N LEU A 250 32.90 -9.74 -1.68
CA LEU A 250 31.54 -10.05 -2.14
C LEU A 250 30.95 -8.87 -2.91
N PHE A 251 31.15 -7.63 -2.42
CA PHE A 251 30.74 -6.42 -3.13
C PHE A 251 31.39 -6.35 -4.51
N ALA A 252 32.72 -6.46 -4.59
CA ALA A 252 33.45 -6.40 -5.85
C ALA A 252 33.02 -7.51 -6.82
N PHE A 253 32.66 -8.68 -6.32
CA PHE A 253 32.08 -9.77 -7.12
C PHE A 253 30.67 -9.46 -7.62
N GLN A 254 29.83 -8.80 -6.82
CA GLN A 254 28.45 -8.49 -7.17
C GLN A 254 28.31 -7.28 -8.09
N THR A 255 29.18 -6.27 -8.00
CA THR A 255 29.09 -5.04 -8.81
C THR A 255 28.95 -5.31 -10.32
N PRO A 256 29.76 -6.16 -10.97
CA PRO A 256 29.60 -6.45 -12.40
C PRO A 256 28.25 -7.11 -12.74
N ILE A 257 27.65 -7.84 -11.80
CA ILE A 257 26.33 -8.47 -11.98
C ILE A 257 25.24 -7.40 -11.95
N TRP A 258 25.34 -6.44 -11.03
CA TRP A 258 24.43 -5.30 -10.96
C TRP A 258 24.53 -4.40 -12.20
N ASP A 259 25.76 -4.11 -12.64
CA ASP A 259 26.07 -3.29 -13.82
C ASP A 259 25.54 -3.91 -15.11
N ALA A 260 25.66 -5.23 -15.24
CA ALA A 260 25.05 -5.93 -16.36
C ALA A 260 23.53 -5.74 -16.40
N GLY A 261 22.89 -5.48 -15.24
CA GLY A 261 21.46 -5.26 -15.11
C GLY A 261 20.60 -6.43 -15.57
N LYS A 262 21.21 -7.58 -15.89
CA LYS A 262 20.60 -8.85 -16.33
C LYS A 262 20.07 -9.62 -15.13
N ILE A 263 19.34 -8.90 -14.29
CA ILE A 263 18.65 -9.44 -13.14
C ILE A 263 17.27 -9.95 -13.54
N ASN A 264 16.71 -10.84 -12.73
CA ASN A 264 15.41 -11.43 -12.98
C ASN A 264 14.34 -10.34 -13.20
N ALA A 265 13.58 -10.44 -14.29
CA ALA A 265 12.57 -9.47 -14.68
C ALA A 265 11.45 -9.26 -13.62
N ASN A 266 11.32 -10.19 -12.67
CA ASN A 266 10.35 -10.13 -11.58
C ASN A 266 10.87 -9.49 -10.29
N THR A 267 12.00 -8.76 -10.31
CA THR A 267 12.59 -8.23 -9.07
C THR A 267 12.37 -6.72 -8.94
N THR A 268 13.37 -5.88 -9.24
CA THR A 268 13.43 -4.52 -8.70
C THR A 268 13.74 -3.42 -9.71
N ARG A 269 13.78 -3.76 -11.00
CA ARG A 269 13.80 -2.72 -12.04
C ARG A 269 12.39 -2.22 -12.35
N PRO A 270 12.30 -1.00 -12.90
CA PRO A 270 11.01 -0.39 -13.17
C PRO A 270 10.17 -1.12 -14.21
N ARG A 271 8.87 -0.94 -14.08
CA ARG A 271 7.87 -1.41 -15.05
C ARG A 271 7.04 -0.24 -15.54
N VAL A 272 6.60 -0.37 -16.78
CA VAL A 272 5.73 0.60 -17.44
C VAL A 272 4.48 -0.14 -17.89
N CYS A 273 3.33 0.44 -17.55
CA CYS A 273 2.04 0.10 -18.09
C CYS A 273 1.56 1.28 -18.94
N GLU A 274 1.15 1.01 -20.18
CA GLU A 274 0.66 2.01 -21.12
C GLU A 274 -0.74 1.66 -21.60
N ILE A 275 -1.56 2.69 -21.80
CA ILE A 275 -2.82 2.60 -22.53
C ILE A 275 -2.68 3.49 -23.77
N PRO A 276 -2.22 2.94 -24.91
CA PRO A 276 -1.95 3.72 -26.13
C PRO A 276 -3.15 4.53 -26.60
N LYS A 277 -4.38 4.00 -26.46
CA LYS A 277 -5.62 4.73 -26.77
C LYS A 277 -5.67 6.11 -26.12
N TYR A 278 -5.09 6.29 -24.93
CA TYR A 278 -5.09 7.57 -24.21
C TYR A 278 -3.71 8.22 -24.12
N GLY A 279 -2.65 7.61 -24.64
CA GLY A 279 -1.28 8.05 -24.34
C GLY A 279 -0.96 8.03 -22.84
N PHE A 280 -1.74 7.28 -22.04
CA PHE A 280 -1.58 7.17 -20.60
C PHE A 280 -0.39 6.28 -20.25
N LYS A 281 0.36 6.66 -19.21
CA LYS A 281 1.51 5.92 -18.70
C LYS A 281 1.42 5.77 -17.19
N LEU A 282 1.72 4.58 -16.71
CA LEU A 282 1.88 4.24 -15.31
C LEU A 282 3.27 3.63 -15.12
N VAL A 283 4.13 4.30 -14.34
CA VAL A 283 5.54 3.94 -14.18
C VAL A 283 5.79 3.56 -12.72
N SER A 284 6.25 2.34 -12.46
CA SER A 284 6.55 1.87 -11.10
C SER A 284 8.05 1.87 -10.82
N LEU A 285 8.46 2.48 -9.71
CA LEU A 285 9.78 2.37 -9.11
C LEU A 285 9.67 1.48 -7.86
N PHE A 286 10.34 0.32 -7.89
CA PHE A 286 10.53 -0.53 -6.70
C PHE A 286 11.47 0.16 -5.70
N ASN A 287 11.29 -0.01 -4.39
CA ASN A 287 12.11 0.49 -3.29
C ASN A 287 12.26 -0.57 -2.20
N TRP A 288 13.34 -0.44 -1.42
CA TRP A 288 13.75 -1.41 -0.40
C TRP A 288 13.44 -0.95 1.03
N GLY A 289 12.45 -0.06 1.20
CA GLY A 289 12.25 0.68 2.44
C GLY A 289 12.70 2.14 2.31
N LEU A 290 12.50 2.95 3.35
CA LEU A 290 12.71 4.40 3.28
C LEU A 290 14.19 4.80 3.22
N ASP A 291 15.07 4.00 3.80
CA ASP A 291 16.51 4.24 3.82
C ASP A 291 17.20 3.01 4.44
N PRO A 292 17.43 1.95 3.67
CA PRO A 292 18.02 0.72 4.19
C PRO A 292 19.34 1.00 4.91
N LYS A 293 19.53 0.42 6.10
CA LYS A 293 20.80 0.57 6.83
C LYS A 293 21.97 0.07 5.97
N GLU A 294 23.14 0.66 6.18
CA GLU A 294 24.39 0.25 5.51
C GLU A 294 24.24 0.27 3.97
N GLY A 295 23.59 1.29 3.41
CA GLY A 295 23.39 1.43 1.96
C GLY A 295 22.57 0.30 1.31
N GLY A 296 21.82 -0.47 2.10
CA GLY A 296 21.09 -1.64 1.63
C GLY A 296 21.93 -2.91 1.47
N ARG A 297 23.05 -3.00 2.20
CA ARG A 297 23.90 -4.21 2.28
C ARG A 297 23.10 -5.49 2.48
N LEU A 298 22.10 -5.44 3.36
CA LEU A 298 21.22 -6.57 3.67
C LEU A 298 20.47 -7.11 2.43
N TYR A 299 20.27 -6.25 1.42
CA TYR A 299 19.59 -6.59 0.17
C TYR A 299 20.52 -6.84 -1.01
N ALA A 300 21.80 -6.45 -0.90
CA ALA A 300 22.78 -6.54 -1.97
C ALA A 300 22.95 -7.98 -2.52
N ASN A 301 22.76 -8.98 -1.66
CA ASN A 301 22.84 -10.40 -2.02
C ASN A 301 21.51 -11.02 -2.50
N ILE A 302 20.42 -10.25 -2.55
CA ILE A 302 19.13 -10.78 -3.01
C ILE A 302 19.16 -10.91 -4.54
N SER A 303 18.67 -12.04 -5.04
CA SER A 303 18.50 -12.28 -6.48
C SER A 303 17.65 -11.15 -7.08
N GLY A 304 18.32 -10.32 -7.86
CA GLY A 304 17.78 -9.16 -8.52
C GLY A 304 17.65 -7.88 -7.69
N TYR A 305 18.58 -7.67 -6.78
CA TYR A 305 19.00 -6.35 -6.35
C TYR A 305 19.41 -5.47 -7.53
N PHE A 306 18.84 -4.27 -7.60
CA PHE A 306 19.20 -3.22 -8.55
C PHE A 306 19.56 -1.97 -7.75
N PRO A 307 20.82 -1.56 -7.66
CA PRO A 307 21.22 -0.41 -6.85
C PRO A 307 20.74 0.92 -7.47
N PRO A 308 20.63 2.00 -6.67
CA PRO A 308 20.89 2.09 -5.23
C PRO A 308 19.73 1.54 -4.38
N ALA A 309 19.95 1.34 -3.07
CA ALA A 309 18.87 0.95 -2.14
C ALA A 309 18.15 2.14 -1.50
N GLU A 310 18.85 3.26 -1.28
CA GLU A 310 18.28 4.47 -0.64
C GLU A 310 17.11 5.04 -1.46
N TYR A 311 15.98 5.28 -0.80
CA TYR A 311 14.72 5.70 -1.42
C TYR A 311 14.86 6.94 -2.30
N THR A 312 15.54 7.99 -1.81
CA THR A 312 15.72 9.24 -2.56
C THR A 312 16.68 9.08 -3.74
N SER A 313 17.75 8.29 -3.56
CA SER A 313 18.71 8.01 -4.63
C SER A 313 18.07 7.21 -5.77
N ARG A 314 17.11 6.31 -5.47
CA ARG A 314 16.35 5.59 -6.51
C ARG A 314 15.47 6.52 -7.34
N ILE A 315 14.88 7.55 -6.73
CA ILE A 315 14.12 8.56 -7.47
C ILE A 315 15.05 9.33 -8.42
N GLU A 316 16.21 9.76 -7.93
CA GLU A 316 17.14 10.59 -8.69
C GLU A 316 17.83 9.82 -9.83
N HIS A 317 18.26 8.59 -9.57
CA HIS A 317 19.11 7.83 -10.49
C HIS A 317 18.37 6.77 -11.31
N ILE A 318 17.12 6.45 -10.98
CA ILE A 318 16.32 5.46 -11.73
C ILE A 318 15.06 6.12 -12.31
N LEU A 319 14.18 6.64 -11.45
CA LEU A 319 12.87 7.12 -11.90
C LEU A 319 12.99 8.35 -12.81
N LYS A 320 13.71 9.40 -12.40
CA LYS A 320 13.86 10.62 -13.22
C LYS A 320 14.48 10.33 -14.59
N PRO A 321 15.57 9.56 -14.71
CA PRO A 321 16.12 9.15 -16.01
C PRO A 321 15.10 8.42 -16.88
N ILE A 322 14.34 7.46 -16.32
CA ILE A 322 13.33 6.72 -17.08
C ILE A 322 12.22 7.62 -17.59
N LEU A 323 11.73 8.54 -16.75
CA LEU A 323 10.73 9.53 -17.19
C LEU A 323 11.29 10.42 -18.30
N GLY A 324 12.57 10.79 -18.24
CA GLY A 324 13.27 11.51 -19.29
C GLY A 324 13.36 10.73 -20.60
N SER A 325 13.75 9.45 -20.55
CA SER A 325 13.83 8.59 -21.74
C SER A 325 12.45 8.33 -22.34
N LEU A 326 11.42 8.09 -21.52
CA LEU A 326 10.04 7.94 -21.98
C LEU A 326 9.50 9.24 -22.62
N ALA A 327 9.84 10.39 -22.06
CA ALA A 327 9.48 11.69 -22.64
C ALA A 327 10.13 11.89 -24.01
N ALA A 328 11.39 11.50 -24.17
CA ALA A 328 12.10 11.57 -25.45
C ALA A 328 11.52 10.59 -26.49
N GLU A 329 11.26 9.33 -26.09
CA GLU A 329 10.69 8.31 -26.98
C GLU A 329 9.29 8.69 -27.48
N SER A 330 8.46 9.24 -26.60
CA SER A 330 7.09 9.65 -26.94
C SER A 330 6.96 11.07 -27.48
N ASN A 331 8.07 11.82 -27.59
CA ASN A 331 8.07 13.25 -27.88
C ASN A 331 7.06 14.05 -27.02
N ASN A 332 6.96 13.71 -25.74
CA ASN A 332 6.03 14.31 -24.80
C ASN A 332 6.73 14.64 -23.48
N THR A 333 7.12 15.90 -23.32
CA THR A 333 7.82 16.37 -22.11
C THR A 333 6.96 16.31 -20.84
N LEU A 334 5.62 16.21 -20.97
CA LEU A 334 4.71 16.10 -19.82
C LEU A 334 4.91 14.79 -19.05
N VAL A 335 5.51 13.75 -19.66
CA VAL A 335 5.85 12.50 -18.96
C VAL A 335 6.79 12.74 -17.76
N THR A 336 7.63 13.78 -17.83
CA THR A 336 8.52 14.18 -16.72
C THR A 336 7.79 14.90 -15.58
N LYS A 337 6.50 15.20 -15.74
CA LYS A 337 5.66 15.95 -14.80
C LYS A 337 4.43 15.10 -14.45
N PRO A 338 4.56 14.09 -13.59
CA PRO A 338 3.47 13.19 -13.26
C PRO A 338 2.22 13.93 -12.79
N ASP A 339 1.05 13.44 -13.19
CA ASP A 339 -0.25 13.96 -12.79
C ASP A 339 -0.71 13.42 -11.44
N LEU A 340 -0.19 12.27 -11.02
CA LEU A 340 -0.44 11.62 -9.75
C LEU A 340 0.81 10.84 -9.34
N ILE A 341 1.19 10.94 -8.07
CA ILE A 341 2.28 10.15 -7.49
C ILE A 341 1.71 9.37 -6.31
N GLU A 342 1.92 8.07 -6.30
CA GLU A 342 1.64 7.20 -5.14
C GLU A 342 2.96 6.74 -4.54
N MET A 343 3.08 6.84 -3.23
CA MET A 343 4.24 6.47 -2.45
C MET A 343 3.86 5.42 -1.42
N SER A 344 4.73 4.46 -1.17
CA SER A 344 4.58 3.48 -0.10
C SER A 344 5.93 3.07 0.46
N SER A 345 5.94 2.72 1.75
CA SER A 345 7.06 2.03 2.39
C SER A 345 6.57 1.38 3.68
N GLY A 346 7.24 0.31 4.10
CA GLY A 346 6.98 -0.36 5.37
C GLY A 346 7.38 -1.82 5.35
N PHE A 347 7.00 -2.59 4.33
CA PHE A 347 7.24 -4.03 4.34
C PHE A 347 8.73 -4.41 4.36
N TRP A 348 9.56 -3.73 3.55
CA TRP A 348 11.00 -3.95 3.58
C TRP A 348 11.66 -3.38 4.85
N ASP A 349 11.16 -2.27 5.39
CA ASP A 349 11.62 -1.74 6.69
C ASP A 349 11.36 -2.75 7.82
N LEU A 350 10.16 -3.34 7.84
CA LEU A 350 9.74 -4.37 8.79
C LEU A 350 10.55 -5.66 8.64
N ARG A 351 10.78 -6.10 7.41
CA ARG A 351 11.64 -7.26 7.13
C ARG A 351 13.05 -7.04 7.66
N GLN A 352 13.64 -5.86 7.43
CA GLN A 352 14.97 -5.53 7.94
C GLN A 352 15.02 -5.70 9.46
N TRP A 353 14.03 -5.14 10.17
CA TRP A 353 13.96 -5.24 11.62
C TRP A 353 13.70 -6.66 12.12
N ALA A 354 12.91 -7.47 11.40
CA ALA A 354 12.73 -8.88 11.73
C ALA A 354 14.05 -9.67 11.61
N GLU A 355 14.85 -9.41 10.56
CA GLU A 355 16.16 -10.04 10.39
C GLU A 355 17.18 -9.55 11.44
N GLU A 356 17.12 -8.27 11.84
CA GLU A 356 17.91 -7.73 12.96
C GLU A 356 17.53 -8.40 14.29
N ASP A 357 16.24 -8.51 14.57
CA ASP A 357 15.71 -9.14 15.79
C ASP A 357 16.11 -10.61 15.86
N GLN A 358 16.07 -11.31 14.73
CA GLN A 358 16.55 -12.68 14.63
C GLN A 358 18.02 -12.79 15.01
N LYS A 359 18.90 -11.94 14.46
CA LYS A 359 20.33 -11.95 14.81
C LYS A 359 20.57 -11.69 16.30
N ILE A 360 19.81 -10.77 16.90
CA ILE A 360 19.88 -10.50 18.34
C ILE A 360 19.46 -11.73 19.15
N ALA A 361 18.38 -12.40 18.74
CA ALA A 361 17.89 -13.61 19.40
C ALA A 361 18.89 -14.77 19.25
N GLU A 362 19.45 -14.99 18.07
CA GLU A 362 20.48 -16.01 17.80
C GLU A 362 21.72 -15.81 18.67
N ALA A 363 22.19 -14.56 18.81
CA ALA A 363 23.32 -14.22 19.68
C ALA A 363 23.03 -14.53 21.16
N ARG A 364 21.78 -14.34 21.62
CA ARG A 364 21.37 -14.65 22.99
C ARG A 364 21.27 -16.14 23.26
N VAL A 365 20.75 -16.91 22.30
CA VAL A 365 20.56 -18.37 22.45
C VAL A 365 21.85 -19.13 22.10
N GLY A 366 22.79 -18.52 21.40
CA GLY A 366 24.07 -19.13 21.00
C GLY A 366 23.94 -20.14 19.85
N ARG A 367 22.84 -20.09 19.09
CA ARG A 367 22.59 -20.95 17.92
C ARG A 367 21.72 -20.22 16.89
N LYS A 368 21.76 -20.70 15.64
CA LYS A 368 20.87 -20.24 14.58
C LYS A 368 19.41 -20.58 14.91
N ILE A 369 18.49 -19.68 14.60
CA ILE A 369 17.05 -19.88 14.77
C ILE A 369 16.45 -20.26 13.41
N GLU A 370 15.86 -21.44 13.33
CA GLU A 370 15.23 -21.94 12.11
C GLU A 370 13.77 -21.48 11.97
N TYR A 371 13.06 -21.34 13.10
CA TYR A 371 11.65 -20.95 13.16
C TYR A 371 11.48 -19.65 13.95
N PRO A 372 11.70 -18.47 13.34
CA PRO A 372 11.66 -17.18 14.04
C PRO A 372 10.34 -16.90 14.76
N SER A 373 9.21 -17.40 14.22
CA SER A 373 7.88 -17.24 14.80
C SER A 373 7.74 -17.89 16.18
N GLU A 374 8.44 -18.99 16.46
CA GLU A 374 8.41 -19.64 17.79
C GLU A 374 9.05 -18.77 18.88
N TYR A 375 9.94 -17.86 18.46
CA TYR A 375 10.61 -16.88 19.31
C TYR A 375 9.89 -15.53 19.33
N GLY A 376 8.71 -15.41 18.69
CA GLY A 376 7.95 -14.16 18.59
C GLY A 376 8.61 -13.10 17.70
N ILE A 377 9.63 -13.47 16.91
CA ILE A 377 10.33 -12.53 16.02
C ILE A 377 9.37 -12.03 14.96
N GLY A 378 9.27 -10.71 14.83
CA GLY A 378 8.38 -10.05 13.87
C GLY A 378 6.94 -9.84 14.35
N PHE A 379 6.58 -10.35 15.53
CA PHE A 379 5.22 -10.28 16.12
C PHE A 379 5.16 -9.52 17.45
N SER A 380 6.17 -8.70 17.70
CA SER A 380 6.23 -7.81 18.85
C SER A 380 6.15 -6.36 18.41
N ASP A 381 5.67 -5.50 19.30
CA ASP A 381 5.69 -4.06 19.10
C ASP A 381 7.09 -3.54 18.72
N LEU A 382 7.12 -2.54 17.85
CA LEU A 382 8.34 -1.80 17.52
C LEU A 382 8.72 -0.88 18.69
N ASP A 383 10.02 -0.81 18.96
CA ASP A 383 10.54 0.14 19.94
C ASP A 383 10.46 1.59 19.46
N GLN A 384 10.58 2.53 20.40
CA GLN A 384 10.49 3.95 20.13
C GLN A 384 11.61 4.46 19.19
N GLU A 385 12.77 3.81 19.19
CA GLU A 385 13.91 4.19 18.34
C GLU A 385 13.58 3.90 16.87
N ARG A 386 13.04 2.72 16.55
CA ARG A 386 12.58 2.34 15.21
C ARG A 386 11.45 3.24 14.72
N LEU A 387 10.48 3.55 15.58
CA LEU A 387 9.38 4.47 15.24
C LEU A 387 9.89 5.89 14.96
N ALA A 388 10.83 6.40 15.76
CA ALA A 388 11.46 7.70 15.52
C ALA A 388 12.30 7.71 14.23
N TRP A 389 13.10 6.67 14.02
CA TRP A 389 13.91 6.46 12.82
C TRP A 389 13.05 6.49 11.56
N TRP A 390 11.93 5.78 11.57
CA TRP A 390 11.01 5.69 10.43
C TRP A 390 10.28 7.00 10.18
N THR A 391 9.87 7.69 11.25
CA THR A 391 9.22 9.01 11.18
C THR A 391 10.05 10.04 10.44
N GLU A 392 11.33 10.19 10.81
CA GLU A 392 12.22 11.18 10.17
C GLU A 392 12.41 10.87 8.68
N ARG A 393 12.55 9.59 8.34
CA ARG A 393 12.77 9.15 6.97
C ARG A 393 11.53 9.24 6.10
N GLN A 394 10.36 8.97 6.65
CA GLN A 394 9.10 9.11 5.93
C GLN A 394 8.91 10.58 5.53
N LYS A 395 9.10 11.49 6.50
CA LYS A 395 9.03 12.94 6.27
C LYS A 395 10.07 13.40 5.24
N ARG A 396 11.31 12.89 5.33
CA ARG A 396 12.38 13.18 4.35
C ARG A 396 11.98 12.72 2.95
N ALA A 397 11.47 11.50 2.80
CA ALA A 397 11.05 10.95 1.51
C ALA A 397 9.91 11.76 0.88
N ILE A 398 8.87 12.11 1.66
CA ILE A 398 7.74 12.91 1.15
C ILE A 398 8.20 14.31 0.71
N ARG A 399 9.03 14.99 1.52
CA ARG A 399 9.60 16.30 1.15
C ARG A 399 10.45 16.20 -0.10
N PHE A 400 11.26 15.14 -0.22
CA PHE A 400 12.09 14.91 -1.39
C PHE A 400 11.24 14.71 -2.66
N VAL A 401 10.20 13.88 -2.62
CA VAL A 401 9.29 13.68 -3.75
C VAL A 401 8.58 14.99 -4.13
N SER A 402 8.11 15.76 -3.14
CA SER A 402 7.49 17.06 -3.38
C SER A 402 8.45 18.04 -4.08
N ALA A 403 9.74 18.04 -3.70
CA ALA A 403 10.76 18.86 -4.32
C ALA A 403 11.16 18.37 -5.72
N ALA A 404 11.27 17.05 -5.92
CA ALA A 404 11.60 16.44 -7.20
C ALA A 404 10.50 16.65 -8.24
N PHE A 405 9.24 16.71 -7.80
CA PHE A 405 8.06 16.95 -8.63
C PHE A 405 7.27 18.16 -8.08
N PRO A 406 7.73 19.39 -8.35
CA PRO A 406 7.27 20.60 -7.64
C PRO A 406 5.90 21.11 -8.12
N GLN A 407 5.24 20.41 -9.05
CA GLN A 407 3.95 20.83 -9.58
C GLN A 407 2.90 20.87 -8.46
N PRO A 408 2.41 22.06 -8.03
CA PRO A 408 1.53 22.18 -6.87
C PRO A 408 0.20 21.45 -7.06
N GLN A 409 -0.19 21.18 -8.30
CA GLN A 409 -1.40 20.46 -8.67
C GLN A 409 -1.26 18.93 -8.66
N THR A 410 -0.04 18.40 -8.53
CA THR A 410 0.22 16.95 -8.53
C THR A 410 0.00 16.42 -7.11
N PRO A 411 -1.09 15.68 -6.85
CA PRO A 411 -1.27 14.99 -5.58
C PRO A 411 -0.17 13.95 -5.35
N ILE A 412 0.17 13.79 -4.08
CA ILE A 412 1.07 12.78 -3.56
C ILE A 412 0.23 11.94 -2.61
N LEU A 413 -0.03 10.69 -2.99
CA LEU A 413 -0.72 9.72 -2.17
C LEU A 413 0.31 8.92 -1.38
N TRP A 414 0.02 8.69 -0.11
CA TRP A 414 0.69 7.69 0.68
C TRP A 414 -0.23 6.49 0.81
N ARG A 415 0.13 5.38 0.17
CA ARG A 415 -0.62 4.14 0.21
C ARG A 415 -0.51 3.52 1.60
N SER A 416 -1.66 3.30 2.23
CA SER A 416 -1.78 2.54 3.47
C SER A 416 -1.28 1.11 3.28
N LEU A 417 -0.72 0.54 4.35
CA LEU A 417 -0.30 -0.86 4.33
C LEU A 417 -1.50 -1.76 4.56
N HIS A 418 -1.62 -2.82 3.77
CA HIS A 418 -2.59 -3.89 4.00
C HIS A 418 -2.02 -4.92 4.99
N HIS A 419 -2.92 -5.62 5.68
CA HIS A 419 -2.52 -6.76 6.49
C HIS A 419 -2.03 -7.91 5.61
N THR A 420 -0.94 -8.54 6.03
CA THR A 420 -0.40 -9.74 5.40
C THR A 420 -0.99 -11.00 6.02
N GLN A 421 -0.84 -12.13 5.34
CA GLN A 421 -1.03 -13.41 5.98
C GLN A 421 0.00 -13.59 7.10
N PRO A 422 -0.24 -14.44 8.11
CA PRO A 422 0.69 -14.61 9.22
C PRO A 422 2.07 -15.10 8.75
N HIS A 423 3.11 -14.25 8.86
CA HIS A 423 4.50 -14.63 8.65
C HIS A 423 5.47 -13.69 9.41
N HIS A 424 6.66 -14.19 9.74
CA HIS A 424 7.59 -13.50 10.66
C HIS A 424 8.32 -12.28 10.07
N TRP A 425 8.37 -12.15 8.73
CA TRP A 425 9.04 -10.98 8.12
C TRP A 425 8.24 -9.69 8.31
N VAL A 426 6.91 -9.75 8.22
CA VAL A 426 6.05 -8.56 8.37
C VAL A 426 4.79 -8.89 9.18
N GLY A 427 4.93 -8.99 10.51
CA GLY A 427 3.80 -9.23 11.40
C GLY A 427 2.73 -8.13 11.31
N PHE A 428 1.46 -8.51 11.33
CA PHE A 428 0.32 -7.60 11.18
C PHE A 428 0.28 -6.52 12.28
N ASP A 429 0.77 -6.83 13.47
CA ASP A 429 0.93 -5.91 14.59
C ASP A 429 1.87 -4.76 14.24
N ARG A 430 3.04 -5.07 13.68
CA ARG A 430 4.02 -4.06 13.24
C ARG A 430 3.55 -3.31 12.00
N VAL A 431 2.87 -3.98 11.08
CA VAL A 431 2.22 -3.34 9.92
C VAL A 431 1.23 -2.27 10.39
N ASN A 432 0.35 -2.62 11.32
CA ASN A 432 -0.61 -1.67 11.88
C ASN A 432 0.09 -0.50 12.59
N GLN A 433 1.16 -0.75 13.37
CA GLN A 433 1.90 0.34 14.02
C GLN A 433 2.49 1.33 13.01
N ILE A 434 3.12 0.83 11.94
CA ILE A 434 3.70 1.67 10.89
C ILE A 434 2.62 2.42 10.11
N ASP A 435 1.49 1.79 9.79
CA ASP A 435 0.37 2.45 9.11
C ASP A 435 -0.23 3.59 9.96
N GLN A 436 -0.48 3.35 11.25
CA GLN A 436 -0.97 4.39 12.17
C GLN A 436 0.04 5.53 12.32
N LEU A 437 1.34 5.20 12.41
CA LEU A 437 2.41 6.19 12.47
C LEU A 437 2.48 7.02 11.18
N ALA A 438 2.31 6.39 10.02
CA ALA A 438 2.29 7.05 8.72
C ALA A 438 1.20 8.12 8.66
N ARG A 439 -0.03 7.77 9.07
CA ARG A 439 -1.19 8.66 9.12
C ARG A 439 -0.92 9.85 10.04
N TYR A 440 -0.40 9.59 11.24
CA TYR A 440 -0.03 10.63 12.18
C TYR A 440 1.01 11.60 11.59
N ASN A 441 2.07 11.05 10.97
CA ASN A 441 3.16 11.83 10.39
C ASN A 441 2.71 12.68 9.21
N ILE A 442 1.80 12.16 8.37
CA ILE A 442 1.24 12.90 7.23
C ILE A 442 0.44 14.10 7.69
N GLU A 443 -0.45 13.93 8.66
CA GLU A 443 -1.22 15.04 9.21
C GLU A 443 -0.33 16.07 9.90
N ARG A 444 0.73 15.62 10.58
CA ARG A 444 1.74 16.51 11.14
C ARG A 444 2.52 17.25 10.04
N LEU A 445 2.91 16.57 8.98
CA LEU A 445 3.70 17.14 7.89
C LEU A 445 2.90 18.20 7.11
N LYS A 446 1.60 17.99 6.89
CA LYS A 446 0.69 18.99 6.28
C LYS A 446 0.60 20.28 7.11
N ARG A 447 0.74 20.18 8.44
CA ARG A 447 0.79 21.36 9.33
C ARG A 447 2.16 22.03 9.35
N GLU A 448 3.23 21.25 9.25
CA GLU A 448 4.62 21.72 9.24
C GLU A 448 5.01 22.38 7.90
N ASP A 449 4.42 21.92 6.79
CA ASP A 449 4.70 22.37 5.43
C ASP A 449 3.39 22.59 4.66
N SER A 450 2.97 23.85 4.58
CA SER A 450 1.72 24.25 3.93
C SER A 450 1.68 23.94 2.44
N SER A 451 2.84 23.71 1.78
CA SER A 451 2.87 23.32 0.36
C SER A 451 2.35 21.90 0.14
N LEU A 452 2.40 21.07 1.18
CA LEU A 452 1.94 19.68 1.15
C LEU A 452 0.47 19.53 1.48
N GLU A 453 -0.13 20.46 2.24
CA GLU A 453 -1.55 20.40 2.65
C GLU A 453 -2.52 20.07 1.49
N PRO A 454 -2.46 20.76 0.32
CA PRO A 454 -3.41 20.50 -0.76
C PRO A 454 -3.05 19.28 -1.62
N ARG A 455 -1.85 18.71 -1.44
CA ARG A 455 -1.26 17.67 -2.30
C ARG A 455 -1.20 16.31 -1.63
N LEU A 456 -0.87 16.27 -0.34
CA LEU A 456 -0.55 15.06 0.40
C LEU A 456 -1.80 14.43 1.00
N ARG A 457 -2.05 13.16 0.67
CA ARG A 457 -3.24 12.42 1.10
C ARG A 457 -2.89 10.97 1.40
N ILE A 458 -3.74 10.31 2.17
CA ILE A 458 -3.70 8.85 2.34
C ILE A 458 -4.48 8.22 1.19
N ASP A 459 -3.91 7.20 0.57
CA ASP A 459 -4.65 6.20 -0.19
C ASP A 459 -5.03 5.05 0.76
N GLU A 460 -6.33 4.85 0.93
CA GLU A 460 -6.91 3.87 1.84
C GLU A 460 -6.92 2.43 1.30
N TRP A 461 -6.38 2.16 0.11
CA TRP A 461 -6.42 0.84 -0.51
C TRP A 461 -6.02 -0.31 0.45
N GLY A 462 -4.96 -0.13 1.25
CA GLY A 462 -4.53 -1.15 2.20
C GLY A 462 -5.55 -1.44 3.30
N ALA A 463 -6.21 -0.40 3.80
CA ALA A 463 -7.31 -0.53 4.76
C ALA A 463 -8.57 -1.17 4.14
N LEU A 464 -8.85 -0.88 2.86
CA LEU A 464 -9.98 -1.49 2.14
C LEU A 464 -9.78 -2.99 1.86
N MET A 465 -8.52 -3.45 1.84
CA MET A 465 -8.16 -4.88 1.70
C MET A 465 -8.20 -5.67 3.02
N LEU A 466 -8.52 -5.04 4.16
CA LEU A 466 -8.59 -5.73 5.45
C LEU A 466 -9.62 -6.87 5.42
N GLY A 467 -9.20 -8.07 5.85
CA GLY A 467 -10.05 -9.26 5.85
C GLY A 467 -10.11 -9.99 4.50
N GLN A 468 -9.32 -9.56 3.51
CA GLN A 468 -9.27 -10.13 2.16
C GLN A 468 -7.98 -10.92 1.90
N GLU A 469 -7.27 -11.34 2.95
CA GLU A 469 -5.96 -11.99 2.88
C GLU A 469 -6.01 -13.35 2.15
N HIS A 470 -7.19 -13.97 2.09
CA HIS A 470 -7.45 -15.20 1.33
C HIS A 470 -7.40 -15.00 -0.20
N HIS A 471 -7.45 -13.75 -0.68
CA HIS A 471 -7.28 -13.38 -2.09
C HIS A 471 -5.83 -13.05 -2.44
N PHE A 472 -4.85 -13.41 -1.59
CA PHE A 472 -3.46 -13.14 -1.90
C PHE A 472 -2.85 -14.25 -2.76
N ARG A 473 -1.85 -13.90 -3.55
CA ARG A 473 -1.05 -14.81 -4.38
C ARG A 473 -0.07 -15.59 -3.53
N ASP A 474 0.46 -14.93 -2.51
CA ASP A 474 1.37 -15.46 -1.52
C ASP A 474 1.07 -14.77 -0.17
N VAL A 475 2.01 -14.82 0.77
CA VAL A 475 1.80 -14.29 2.12
C VAL A 475 1.56 -12.77 2.18
N MET A 476 1.86 -12.02 1.11
CA MET A 476 1.73 -10.55 1.12
C MET A 476 1.20 -9.93 -0.17
N HIS A 477 1.42 -10.53 -1.34
CA HIS A 477 1.03 -9.92 -2.61
C HIS A 477 -0.42 -10.26 -2.94
N VAL A 478 -1.24 -9.23 -3.12
CA VAL A 478 -2.65 -9.39 -3.48
C VAL A 478 -2.78 -9.86 -4.93
N ARG A 479 -3.83 -10.63 -5.26
CA ARG A 479 -4.17 -11.03 -6.65
C ARG A 479 -4.72 -9.89 -7.48
N GLU A 480 -4.77 -10.10 -8.80
CA GLU A 480 -5.45 -9.24 -9.75
C GLU A 480 -6.87 -8.92 -9.29
N LEU A 481 -7.61 -9.95 -8.87
CA LEU A 481 -8.96 -9.86 -8.35
C LEU A 481 -8.99 -10.27 -6.86
N PRO A 482 -9.66 -9.50 -5.99
CA PRO A 482 -10.22 -8.18 -6.25
C PRO A 482 -9.18 -7.04 -6.18
N GLY A 483 -7.97 -7.32 -5.68
CA GLY A 483 -7.03 -6.29 -5.21
C GLY A 483 -6.50 -5.33 -6.28
N GLY A 484 -6.00 -5.86 -7.39
CA GLY A 484 -5.48 -5.06 -8.50
C GLY A 484 -6.56 -4.19 -9.16
N VAL A 485 -7.80 -4.69 -9.25
CA VAL A 485 -8.94 -3.93 -9.77
C VAL A 485 -9.38 -2.84 -8.80
N LEU A 486 -9.50 -3.15 -7.51
CA LEU A 486 -9.83 -2.16 -6.49
C LEU A 486 -8.79 -1.03 -6.49
N TRP A 487 -7.49 -1.36 -6.48
CA TRP A 487 -6.42 -0.37 -6.56
C TRP A 487 -6.52 0.48 -7.83
N GLY A 488 -6.74 -0.17 -8.97
CA GLY A 488 -6.90 0.51 -10.25
C GLY A 488 -8.04 1.52 -10.24
N ASP A 489 -9.15 1.20 -9.60
CA ASP A 489 -10.31 2.08 -9.48
C ASP A 489 -10.04 3.27 -8.53
N VAL A 490 -9.37 3.04 -7.41
CA VAL A 490 -8.89 4.11 -6.51
C VAL A 490 -7.97 5.08 -7.25
N MET A 491 -6.97 4.55 -7.97
CA MET A 491 -6.02 5.34 -8.74
C MET A 491 -6.71 6.18 -9.83
N LEU A 492 -7.64 5.57 -10.59
CA LEU A 492 -8.41 6.28 -11.61
C LEU A 492 -9.29 7.38 -11.01
N TRP A 493 -9.92 7.12 -9.86
CA TRP A 493 -10.72 8.12 -9.15
C TRP A 493 -9.88 9.31 -8.70
N GLU A 494 -8.72 9.03 -8.09
CA GLU A 494 -7.79 10.06 -7.62
C GLU A 494 -7.21 10.89 -8.77
N LEU A 495 -6.83 10.23 -9.87
CA LEU A 495 -6.35 10.91 -11.08
C LEU A 495 -7.45 11.77 -11.69
N ARG A 496 -8.67 11.23 -11.86
CA ARG A 496 -9.82 11.99 -12.39
C ARG A 496 -10.12 13.20 -11.54
N ARG A 497 -10.12 13.05 -10.21
CA ARG A 497 -10.29 14.14 -9.25
C ARG A 497 -9.22 15.20 -9.42
N ALA A 498 -7.95 14.79 -9.49
CA ALA A 498 -6.82 15.69 -9.66
C ALA A 498 -6.93 16.49 -10.96
N VAL A 499 -7.23 15.82 -12.08
CA VAL A 499 -7.36 16.46 -13.40
C VAL A 499 -8.56 17.41 -13.45
N LYS A 500 -9.75 16.97 -12.98
CA LYS A 500 -10.96 17.81 -12.99
C LYS A 500 -10.84 19.03 -12.08
N LYS A 501 -10.21 18.90 -10.91
CA LYS A 501 -9.96 20.04 -10.00
C LYS A 501 -9.11 21.13 -10.66
N ARG A 502 -8.22 20.76 -11.60
CA ARG A 502 -7.39 21.71 -12.34
C ARG A 502 -8.15 22.47 -13.43
N GLY A 503 -9.38 22.06 -13.79
CA GLY A 503 -10.16 22.67 -14.88
C GLY A 503 -9.64 22.38 -16.29
N PHE A 504 -8.64 21.49 -16.45
CA PHE A 504 -8.05 21.15 -17.74
C PHE A 504 -8.62 19.83 -18.27
N THR A 505 -9.53 19.89 -19.24
CA THR A 505 -9.86 18.74 -20.11
C THR A 505 -8.96 18.68 -21.35
N TYR A 506 -8.08 19.65 -21.56
CA TYR A 506 -7.12 19.68 -22.66
C TYR A 506 -5.80 20.23 -22.15
N TYR A 507 -4.71 19.49 -22.35
CA TYR A 507 -3.42 20.17 -22.51
C TYR A 507 -3.48 20.82 -23.88
N ASP A 508 -3.66 22.13 -23.94
CA ASP A 508 -3.32 22.87 -25.15
C ASP A 508 -1.85 22.56 -25.44
N SER A 509 -1.62 21.82 -26.52
CA SER A 509 -0.30 21.57 -27.07
C SER A 509 0.36 22.91 -27.36
N ALA A 510 1.32 23.29 -26.53
CA ALA A 510 2.26 24.37 -26.78
C ALA A 510 3.57 23.80 -27.31
#